data_AF-A0A6A4GSU5-F1
#
_entry.id   AF-A0A6A4GSU5-F1
#
_cell.length_a   1.000
_cell.length_b   1.000
_cell.length_c   1.000
_cell.angle_alpha   90.00
_cell.angle_beta   90.00
_cell.angle_gamma   90.00
#
_symmetry.space_group_name_H-M   'P 1'
#
loop_
_entity.id
_entity.type
_entity.pdbx_description
1 polymer ?
#
loop_
_entity_poly.entity_id
_entity_poly.type
_entity_poly.pdbx_seq_one_letter_code
_entity_poly.pdbx_strand_id
1 'polypeptide(L)'
;TFTEHFLHKAMGHLLQQLEKSSERHYAFIAIGHTAKQVGSDMKRFLDSIMKQIKSGLQSRGRKNALSKEPIFQCVGMLAKAVGPNLTKLLHNQLDLMFTCGLSEPLVQALTYIAQDIPPLLKTIQDRLLELLCVILSGQPYKPLGAPPSLGRNKVTTISRDLNVSQVSGNGKDSGVITLALKTPGAFDFNGHTLNEGCALPYLEDDHPEVRHAAAMT
;
A
#
# COMPACT_ATOMS: atom_id res chain seq x y z
N THR A 1 19.72 25.23 -14.97
CA THR A 1 19.83 23.87 -14.38
C THR A 1 18.95 22.86 -15.13
N PHE A 2 19.06 21.55 -14.86
CA PHE A 2 18.22 20.51 -15.51
C PHE A 2 16.71 20.80 -15.35
N THR A 3 16.30 21.27 -14.18
CA THR A 3 14.90 21.53 -13.82
C THR A 3 14.26 22.67 -14.63
N GLU A 4 15.07 23.64 -15.06
CA GLU A 4 14.65 24.77 -15.89
C GLU A 4 14.55 24.41 -17.38
N HIS A 5 15.50 23.64 -17.91
CA HIS A 5 15.66 23.47 -19.36
C HIS A 5 15.16 22.12 -19.90
N PHE A 6 15.21 21.06 -19.09
CA PHE A 6 15.00 19.68 -19.57
C PHE A 6 13.88 18.95 -18.85
N LEU A 7 13.55 19.30 -17.60
CA LEU A 7 12.55 18.57 -16.82
C LEU A 7 11.17 18.55 -17.47
N HIS A 8 10.71 19.67 -18.05
CA HIS A 8 9.41 19.69 -18.74
C HIS A 8 9.38 18.75 -19.95
N LYS A 9 10.45 18.73 -20.75
CA LYS A 9 10.56 17.85 -21.92
C LYS A 9 10.66 16.38 -21.50
N ALA A 10 11.46 16.09 -20.47
CA ALA A 10 11.62 14.75 -19.92
C ALA A 10 10.30 14.22 -19.36
N MET A 11 9.60 15.01 -18.54
CA MET A 11 8.30 14.63 -17.98
C MET A 11 7.22 14.51 -19.05
N GLY A 12 7.22 15.38 -20.06
CA GLY A 12 6.33 15.24 -21.21
C GLY A 12 6.48 13.88 -21.90
N HIS A 13 7.73 13.47 -22.16
CA HIS A 13 8.01 12.15 -22.73
C HIS A 13 7.57 11.01 -21.78
N LEU A 14 7.95 11.06 -20.50
CA LEU A 14 7.61 10.01 -19.53
C LEU A 14 6.09 9.86 -19.33
N LEU A 15 5.35 10.96 -19.28
CA LEU A 15 3.89 10.95 -19.19
C LEU A 15 3.25 10.32 -20.43
N GLN A 16 3.78 10.58 -21.63
CA GLN A 16 3.33 9.92 -22.85
C GLN A 16 3.60 8.40 -22.82
N GLN A 17 4.74 7.98 -22.26
CA GLN A 17 5.05 6.55 -22.12
C GLN A 17 4.14 5.84 -21.10
N LEU A 18 3.57 6.56 -20.12
CA LEU A 18 2.56 5.98 -19.23
C LEU A 18 1.27 5.60 -19.97
N GLU A 19 0.96 6.20 -21.12
CA GLU A 19 -0.23 5.84 -21.89
C GLU A 19 -0.04 4.50 -22.62
N LYS A 20 1.19 4.14 -22.96
CA LYS A 20 1.52 2.90 -23.66
C LYS A 20 1.70 1.74 -22.69
N SER A 21 0.90 0.68 -22.85
CA SER A 21 0.92 -0.46 -21.93
C SER A 21 2.28 -1.18 -21.84
N SER A 22 3.06 -1.20 -22.91
CA SER A 22 4.37 -1.89 -22.94
C SER A 22 5.47 -1.16 -22.17
N GLU A 23 5.42 0.18 -22.12
CA GLU A 23 6.48 1.02 -21.54
C GLU A 23 6.08 1.59 -20.17
N ARG A 24 4.80 1.47 -19.79
CA ARG A 24 4.25 1.99 -18.53
C ARG A 24 5.03 1.58 -17.28
N HIS A 25 5.51 0.33 -17.22
CA HIS A 25 6.31 -0.17 -16.10
C HIS A 25 7.58 0.68 -15.90
N TYR A 26 8.38 0.83 -16.96
CA TYR A 26 9.62 1.60 -16.92
C TYR A 26 9.37 3.09 -16.72
N ALA A 27 8.29 3.61 -17.29
CA ALA A 27 7.90 5.01 -17.13
C ALA A 27 7.60 5.35 -15.66
N PHE A 28 6.90 4.50 -14.91
CA PHE A 28 6.65 4.73 -13.48
C PHE A 28 7.95 4.75 -12.66
N ILE A 29 8.86 3.81 -12.91
CA ILE A 29 10.16 3.75 -12.24
C ILE A 29 10.96 5.04 -12.54
N ALA A 30 11.08 5.40 -13.81
CA ALA A 30 11.81 6.59 -14.23
C ALA A 30 11.22 7.88 -13.63
N ILE A 31 9.89 8.00 -13.57
CA ILE A 31 9.22 9.13 -12.92
C ILE A 31 9.54 9.18 -11.42
N GLY A 32 9.49 8.05 -10.71
CA GLY A 32 9.83 7.98 -9.29
C GLY A 32 11.27 8.43 -9.01
N HIS A 33 12.24 7.92 -9.78
CA HIS A 33 13.64 8.34 -9.67
C HIS A 33 13.84 9.81 -10.00
N THR A 34 13.18 10.30 -11.06
CA THR A 34 13.21 11.73 -11.42
C THR A 34 12.66 12.58 -10.28
N ALA A 35 11.52 12.19 -9.70
CA ALA A 35 10.90 12.91 -8.58
C ALA A 35 11.86 13.04 -7.39
N LYS A 36 12.53 11.95 -7.01
CA LYS A 36 13.50 11.97 -5.92
C LYS A 36 14.65 12.95 -6.16
N GLN A 37 15.08 13.11 -7.41
CA GLN A 37 16.20 14.00 -7.75
C GLN A 37 15.79 15.48 -7.88
N VAL A 38 14.58 15.76 -8.37
CA VAL A 38 14.11 17.13 -8.58
C VAL A 38 13.27 17.69 -7.43
N GLY A 39 12.83 16.82 -6.51
CA GLY A 39 12.07 17.19 -5.31
C GLY A 39 10.83 18.01 -5.63
N SER A 40 10.78 19.23 -5.10
CA SER A 40 9.63 20.13 -5.20
C SER A 40 9.28 20.57 -6.62
N ASP A 41 10.21 20.53 -7.57
CA ASP A 41 9.95 20.87 -8.99
C ASP A 41 9.02 19.86 -9.69
N MET A 42 8.79 18.70 -9.07
CA MET A 42 7.86 17.68 -9.54
C MET A 42 6.38 18.09 -9.36
N LYS A 43 6.08 19.07 -8.50
CA LYS A 43 4.71 19.48 -8.13
C LYS A 43 3.80 19.74 -9.33
N ARG A 44 4.32 20.41 -10.36
CA ARG A 44 3.59 20.77 -11.59
C ARG A 44 3.11 19.57 -12.43
N PHE A 45 3.63 18.37 -12.18
CA PHE A 45 3.26 17.16 -12.91
C PHE A 45 2.42 16.19 -12.08
N LEU A 46 2.20 16.47 -10.78
CA LEU A 46 1.58 15.53 -9.84
C LEU A 46 0.18 15.11 -10.26
N ASP A 47 -0.66 16.04 -10.72
CA ASP A 47 -2.03 15.71 -11.12
C ASP A 47 -2.05 14.70 -12.28
N SER A 48 -1.20 14.90 -13.28
CA SER A 48 -1.05 14.00 -14.43
C SER A 48 -0.54 12.63 -14.01
N ILE A 49 0.49 12.58 -13.15
CA ILE A 49 1.06 11.32 -12.65
C ILE A 49 0.02 10.57 -11.80
N MET A 50 -0.66 11.26 -10.89
CA MET A 50 -1.67 10.67 -10.00
C MET A 50 -2.90 10.17 -10.75
N LYS A 51 -3.29 10.81 -11.85
CA LYS A 51 -4.32 10.29 -12.76
C LYS A 51 -3.92 8.94 -13.37
N GLN A 52 -2.65 8.80 -13.78
CA GLN A 52 -2.14 7.54 -14.32
C GLN A 52 -2.01 6.46 -13.24
N ILE A 53 -1.60 6.83 -12.02
CA ILE A 53 -1.58 5.93 -10.86
C ILE A 53 -2.98 5.39 -10.58
N LYS A 54 -3.98 6.27 -10.50
CA LYS A 54 -5.39 5.87 -10.29
C LYS A 54 -5.84 4.86 -11.35
N SER A 55 -5.60 5.16 -12.62
CA SER A 55 -5.91 4.28 -13.75
C SER A 55 -5.21 2.91 -13.63
N GLY A 56 -3.92 2.91 -13.27
CA GLY A 56 -3.14 1.69 -13.06
C GLY A 56 -3.70 0.82 -11.92
N LEU A 57 -4.07 1.44 -10.79
CA LEU A 57 -4.63 0.73 -9.64
C LEU A 57 -6.01 0.12 -9.95
N GLN A 58 -6.85 0.82 -10.71
CA GLN A 58 -8.20 0.39 -11.10
C GLN A 58 -8.23 -0.76 -12.11
N SER A 59 -7.12 -1.04 -12.81
CA SER A 59 -7.07 -2.04 -13.90
C SER A 59 -7.14 -3.53 -13.47
N ARG A 60 -7.75 -3.83 -12.31
CA ARG A 60 -7.85 -5.16 -11.68
C ARG A 60 -8.50 -6.21 -12.62
N GLY A 61 -7.96 -7.43 -12.61
CA GLY A 61 -8.68 -8.63 -13.11
C GLY A 61 -8.39 -9.06 -14.55
N ARG A 62 -7.41 -8.48 -15.25
CA ARG A 62 -6.94 -9.07 -16.52
C ARG A 62 -5.91 -10.15 -16.21
N LYS A 63 -6.02 -11.33 -16.83
CA LYS A 63 -5.07 -12.46 -16.69
C LYS A 63 -3.60 -12.11 -17.02
N ASN A 64 -3.36 -10.91 -17.59
CA ASN A 64 -2.04 -10.32 -17.87
C ASN A 64 -1.86 -8.94 -17.17
N ALA A 65 -2.48 -8.72 -16.01
CA ALA A 65 -2.32 -7.47 -15.28
C ALA A 65 -0.84 -7.29 -14.91
N LEU A 66 -0.20 -6.28 -15.51
CA LEU A 66 1.17 -5.88 -15.19
C LEU A 66 1.32 -5.69 -13.67
N SER A 67 2.48 -6.07 -13.14
CA SER A 67 2.79 -5.89 -11.72
C SER A 67 2.48 -4.46 -11.27
N LYS A 68 1.79 -4.33 -10.13
CA LYS A 68 1.48 -3.03 -9.50
C LYS A 68 2.68 -2.46 -8.73
N GLU A 69 3.75 -3.22 -8.59
CA GLU A 69 4.98 -2.83 -7.90
C GLU A 69 5.56 -1.48 -8.37
N PRO A 70 5.71 -1.17 -9.68
CA PRO A 70 6.22 0.12 -10.12
C PRO A 70 5.34 1.29 -9.71
N ILE A 71 4.02 1.06 -9.61
CA ILE A 71 3.07 2.08 -9.19
C ILE A 71 3.32 2.41 -7.72
N PHE A 72 3.45 1.38 -6.87
CA PHE A 72 3.73 1.57 -5.44
C PHE A 72 5.11 2.21 -5.21
N GLN A 73 6.14 1.75 -5.92
CA GLN A 73 7.47 2.36 -5.86
C GLN A 73 7.43 3.84 -6.29
N CYS A 74 6.76 4.15 -7.39
CA CYS A 74 6.60 5.52 -7.87
C CYS A 74 5.90 6.41 -6.83
N VAL A 75 4.78 5.95 -6.27
CA VAL A 75 4.03 6.65 -5.21
C VAL A 75 4.92 6.90 -3.99
N GLY A 76 5.64 5.89 -3.52
CA GLY A 76 6.55 6.02 -2.38
C GLY A 76 7.63 7.07 -2.65
N MET A 77 8.28 7.03 -3.81
CA MET A 77 9.30 8.01 -4.19
C MET A 77 8.74 9.43 -4.36
N LEU A 78 7.51 9.57 -4.87
CA LEU A 78 6.82 10.85 -4.93
C LEU A 78 6.56 11.39 -3.52
N ALA A 79 6.10 10.55 -2.59
CA ALA A 79 5.89 10.96 -1.20
C ALA A 79 7.19 11.50 -0.58
N LYS A 80 8.32 10.80 -0.76
CA LYS A 80 9.65 11.29 -0.31
C LYS A 80 10.06 12.62 -0.95
N ALA A 81 9.72 12.82 -2.22
CA ALA A 81 10.16 13.96 -3.01
C ALA A 81 9.36 15.24 -2.73
N VAL A 82 8.04 15.13 -2.60
CA VAL A 82 7.14 16.29 -2.50
C VAL A 82 6.41 16.41 -1.15
N GLY A 83 6.47 15.37 -0.31
CA GLY A 83 5.92 15.35 1.04
C GLY A 83 4.44 15.77 1.10
N PRO A 84 4.05 16.68 2.02
CA PRO A 84 2.65 17.06 2.24
C PRO A 84 1.89 17.62 1.03
N ASN A 85 2.58 18.02 -0.05
CA ASN A 85 1.92 18.47 -1.28
C ASN A 85 1.13 17.34 -1.96
N LEU A 86 1.43 16.08 -1.66
CA LEU A 86 0.73 14.92 -2.21
C LEU A 86 -0.50 14.51 -1.39
N THR A 87 -0.69 15.05 -0.17
CA THR A 87 -1.69 14.60 0.82
C THR A 87 -3.09 14.42 0.23
N LYS A 88 -3.63 15.47 -0.42
CA LYS A 88 -5.00 15.46 -0.96
C LYS A 88 -5.17 14.44 -2.09
N LEU A 89 -4.16 14.37 -2.97
CA LEU A 89 -4.18 13.46 -4.12
C LEU A 89 -4.11 12.00 -3.66
N LEU A 90 -3.26 11.74 -2.68
CA LEU A 90 -3.01 10.40 -2.16
C LEU A 90 -4.14 9.88 -1.29
N HIS A 91 -4.77 10.73 -0.47
CA HIS A 91 -5.93 10.35 0.33
C HIS A 91 -7.03 9.69 -0.52
N ASN A 92 -7.24 10.17 -1.75
CA ASN A 92 -8.21 9.59 -2.68
C ASN A 92 -7.77 8.28 -3.34
N GLN A 93 -6.47 7.95 -3.29
CA GLN A 93 -5.91 6.71 -3.86
C GLN A 93 -5.66 5.63 -2.80
N LEU A 94 -5.58 5.97 -1.51
CA LEU A 94 -5.28 5.02 -0.45
C LEU A 94 -6.26 3.83 -0.47
N ASP A 95 -7.56 4.08 -0.63
CA ASP A 95 -8.55 3.00 -0.72
C ASP A 95 -8.23 2.03 -1.88
N LEU A 96 -7.88 2.56 -3.05
CA LEU A 96 -7.50 1.74 -4.21
C LEU A 96 -6.20 0.97 -3.96
N MET A 97 -5.23 1.57 -3.24
CA MET A 97 -4.00 0.89 -2.87
C MET A 97 -4.28 -0.30 -1.92
N PHE A 98 -5.10 -0.10 -0.88
CA PHE A 98 -5.49 -1.17 0.04
C PHE A 98 -6.32 -2.27 -0.65
N THR A 99 -7.15 -1.94 -1.65
CA THR A 99 -7.89 -2.97 -2.43
C THR A 99 -6.99 -3.89 -3.26
N CYS A 100 -5.72 -3.53 -3.45
CA CYS A 100 -4.76 -4.38 -4.14
C CYS A 100 -4.30 -5.58 -3.30
N GLY A 101 -4.57 -5.58 -1.99
CA GLY A 101 -4.10 -6.59 -1.06
C GLY A 101 -2.68 -6.30 -0.53
N LEU A 102 -2.31 -7.02 0.53
CA LEU A 102 -1.00 -6.86 1.17
C LEU A 102 0.11 -7.37 0.24
N SER A 103 1.13 -6.55 0.03
CA SER A 103 2.33 -6.87 -0.74
C SER A 103 3.51 -6.05 -0.23
N GLU A 104 4.72 -6.56 -0.39
CA GLU A 104 5.93 -5.90 0.12
C GLU A 104 6.13 -4.49 -0.49
N PRO A 105 5.94 -4.28 -1.81
CA PRO A 105 6.03 -2.93 -2.38
C PRO A 105 4.95 -1.97 -1.85
N LEU A 106 3.75 -2.49 -1.54
CA LEU A 106 2.70 -1.67 -0.93
C LEU A 106 3.10 -1.23 0.48
N VAL A 107 3.58 -2.16 1.32
CA VAL A 107 4.02 -1.85 2.69
C VAL A 107 5.14 -0.81 2.66
N GLN A 108 6.15 -1.01 1.81
CA GLN A 108 7.26 -0.06 1.66
C GLN A 108 6.78 1.33 1.20
N ALA A 109 5.85 1.39 0.25
CA ALA A 109 5.27 2.65 -0.19
C ALA A 109 4.50 3.34 0.95
N LEU A 110 3.68 2.61 1.70
CA LEU A 110 2.96 3.12 2.86
C LEU A 110 3.92 3.63 3.94
N THR A 111 5.06 2.98 4.17
CA THR A 111 6.08 3.44 5.11
C THR A 111 6.64 4.81 4.70
N TYR A 112 7.00 4.99 3.42
CA TYR A 112 7.47 6.29 2.94
C TYR A 112 6.38 7.37 3.02
N ILE A 113 5.13 7.02 2.71
CA ILE A 113 4.00 7.95 2.84
C ILE A 113 3.82 8.37 4.30
N ALA A 114 3.80 7.42 5.22
CA ALA A 114 3.62 7.66 6.64
C ALA A 114 4.74 8.53 7.23
N GLN A 115 5.98 8.31 6.80
CA GLN A 115 7.15 9.07 7.24
C GLN A 115 7.18 10.50 6.67
N ASP A 116 6.93 10.67 5.37
CA ASP A 116 7.10 11.96 4.67
C ASP A 116 5.79 12.78 4.59
N ILE A 117 4.65 12.18 4.94
CA ILE A 117 3.32 12.81 4.97
C ILE A 117 2.60 12.51 6.30
N PRO A 118 3.02 13.14 7.41
CA PRO A 118 2.46 12.89 8.74
C PRO A 118 0.92 12.98 8.85
N PRO A 119 0.21 13.87 8.13
CA PRO A 119 -1.26 13.91 8.18
C PRO A 119 -1.96 12.62 7.73
N LEU A 120 -1.28 11.74 6.99
CA LEU A 120 -1.82 10.46 6.53
C LEU A 120 -1.45 9.28 7.45
N LEU A 121 -0.51 9.46 8.38
CA LEU A 121 0.00 8.40 9.25
C LEU A 121 -1.13 7.65 9.95
N LYS A 122 -2.00 8.37 10.66
CA LYS A 122 -3.11 7.77 11.41
C LYS A 122 -4.05 6.97 10.52
N THR A 123 -4.45 7.54 9.38
CA THR A 123 -5.32 6.87 8.42
C THR A 123 -4.69 5.60 7.86
N ILE A 124 -3.37 5.63 7.60
CA ILE A 124 -2.64 4.46 7.10
C ILE A 124 -2.53 3.38 8.19
N GLN A 125 -2.19 3.76 9.42
CA GLN A 125 -2.11 2.84 10.57
C GLN A 125 -3.44 2.12 10.78
N ASP A 126 -4.56 2.87 10.88
CA ASP A 126 -5.89 2.31 11.10
C ASP A 126 -6.28 1.30 9.99
N ARG A 127 -6.03 1.66 8.73
CA ARG A 127 -6.37 0.82 7.56
C ARG A 127 -5.46 -0.40 7.42
N LEU A 128 -4.16 -0.23 7.70
CA LEU A 128 -3.21 -1.32 7.63
C LEU A 128 -3.49 -2.33 8.74
N LEU A 129 -3.81 -1.89 9.96
CA LEU A 129 -4.24 -2.79 11.05
C LEU A 129 -5.53 -3.53 10.70
N GLU A 130 -6.53 -2.85 10.13
CA GLU A 130 -7.77 -3.49 9.66
C GLU A 130 -7.45 -4.59 8.64
N LEU A 131 -6.57 -4.32 7.67
CA LEU A 131 -6.14 -5.31 6.68
C LEU A 131 -5.41 -6.50 7.32
N LEU A 132 -4.48 -6.24 8.23
CA LEU A 132 -3.70 -7.29 8.92
C LEU A 132 -4.59 -8.20 9.76
N CYS A 133 -5.53 -7.65 10.54
CA CYS A 133 -6.47 -8.45 11.33
C CYS A 133 -7.38 -9.33 10.45
N VAL A 134 -7.81 -8.81 9.30
CA VAL A 134 -8.61 -9.59 8.35
C VAL A 134 -7.79 -10.74 7.75
N ILE A 135 -6.50 -10.52 7.43
CA ILE A 135 -5.62 -11.56 6.90
C ILE A 135 -5.32 -12.64 7.95
N LEU A 136 -4.93 -12.22 9.16
CA LEU A 136 -4.47 -13.12 10.21
C LEU A 136 -5.65 -13.83 10.90
N SER A 137 -6.63 -13.07 11.38
CA SER A 137 -7.71 -13.57 12.23
C SER A 137 -9.06 -13.68 11.52
N GLY A 138 -9.20 -13.15 10.29
CA GLY A 138 -10.49 -13.10 9.60
C GLY A 138 -11.51 -12.16 10.26
N GLN A 139 -11.06 -11.30 11.19
CA GLN A 139 -11.90 -10.40 11.97
C GLN A 139 -11.44 -8.96 11.79
N PRO A 140 -12.35 -7.97 11.87
CA PRO A 140 -11.96 -6.56 11.80
C PRO A 140 -11.15 -6.15 13.04
N TYR A 141 -10.24 -5.18 12.86
CA TYR A 141 -9.44 -4.63 13.96
C TYR A 141 -10.34 -4.00 15.04
N LYS A 142 -10.02 -4.27 16.30
CA LYS A 142 -10.67 -3.70 17.48
C LYS A 142 -9.62 -3.03 18.36
N PRO A 143 -9.67 -1.69 18.54
CA PRO A 143 -8.78 -1.01 19.47
C PRO A 143 -8.98 -1.51 20.91
N LEU A 144 -7.88 -1.61 21.65
CA LEU A 144 -7.90 -1.97 23.08
C LEU A 144 -8.73 -0.95 23.86
N GLY A 145 -9.73 -1.41 24.63
CA GLY A 145 -10.61 -0.55 25.44
C GLY A 145 -11.90 -0.08 24.75
N ALA A 146 -12.17 -0.48 23.50
CA ALA A 146 -13.48 -0.24 22.91
C ALA A 146 -14.56 -1.05 23.68
N PRO A 147 -15.68 -0.43 24.12
CA PRO A 147 -16.76 -1.17 24.76
C PRO A 147 -17.25 -2.26 23.80
N PRO A 148 -17.69 -3.44 24.30
CA PRO A 148 -18.19 -4.50 23.44
C PRO A 148 -19.37 -3.96 22.65
N SER A 149 -19.13 -3.61 21.39
CA SER A 149 -20.16 -3.10 20.52
C SER A 149 -21.13 -4.23 20.24
N LEU A 150 -22.28 -4.19 20.91
CA LEU A 150 -23.48 -4.94 20.55
C LEU A 150 -23.67 -4.81 19.04
N GLY A 151 -23.77 -5.97 18.38
CA GLY A 151 -23.69 -6.14 16.93
C GLY A 151 -24.18 -4.95 16.10
N ARG A 152 -23.23 -4.19 15.56
CA ARG A 152 -23.50 -3.37 14.38
C ARG A 152 -22.65 -3.93 13.25
N ASN A 153 -23.25 -4.84 12.50
CA ASN A 153 -22.83 -5.27 11.18
C ASN A 153 -22.81 -4.04 10.25
N LYS A 154 -21.83 -3.15 10.42
CA LYS A 154 -21.39 -2.27 9.35
C LYS A 154 -20.28 -3.04 8.68
N VAL A 155 -20.68 -4.00 7.84
CA VAL A 155 -19.80 -4.63 6.86
C VAL A 155 -19.17 -3.48 6.09
N THR A 156 -17.96 -3.07 6.47
CA THR A 156 -17.15 -2.16 5.68
C THR A 156 -17.00 -2.85 4.34
N THR A 157 -17.38 -2.17 3.26
CA THR A 157 -17.38 -2.69 1.87
C THR A 157 -16.03 -3.29 1.45
N ILE A 158 -14.96 -3.00 2.21
CA ILE A 158 -13.65 -3.65 2.16
C ILE A 158 -13.77 -5.20 2.22
N SER A 159 -14.69 -5.75 3.02
CA SER A 159 -14.87 -7.20 3.16
C SER A 159 -15.57 -7.88 1.96
N ARG A 160 -16.21 -7.13 1.06
CA ARG A 160 -16.96 -7.69 -0.08
C ARG A 160 -16.21 -7.62 -1.41
N ASP A 161 -15.31 -6.65 -1.57
CA ASP A 161 -14.50 -6.50 -2.80
C ASP A 161 -13.10 -7.09 -2.69
N LEU A 162 -12.58 -7.31 -1.49
CA LEU A 162 -11.56 -8.34 -1.29
C LEU A 162 -12.26 -9.66 -1.59
N ASN A 163 -11.78 -10.40 -2.57
CA ASN A 163 -12.34 -11.69 -2.93
C ASN A 163 -12.06 -12.66 -1.76
N VAL A 164 -12.90 -12.60 -0.73
CA VAL A 164 -12.94 -13.55 0.40
C VAL A 164 -13.27 -14.95 -0.10
N SER A 165 -13.54 -15.14 -1.39
CA SER A 165 -13.57 -16.47 -2.02
C SER A 165 -12.17 -17.04 -2.33
N GLN A 166 -11.08 -16.30 -2.11
CA GLN A 166 -9.71 -16.85 -2.17
C GLN A 166 -9.01 -16.95 -0.80
N VAL A 167 -9.65 -16.51 0.28
CA VAL A 167 -9.09 -16.58 1.64
C VAL A 167 -9.74 -17.70 2.47
N SER A 168 -10.85 -18.27 2.00
CA SER A 168 -11.60 -19.32 2.71
C SER A 168 -11.57 -20.70 2.02
N GLY A 169 -10.57 -20.97 1.19
CA GLY A 169 -10.32 -22.32 0.67
C GLY A 169 -8.91 -22.77 1.03
N ASN A 170 -8.75 -23.52 2.12
CA ASN A 170 -7.66 -24.47 2.40
C ASN A 170 -6.21 -24.16 1.93
N GLY A 171 -5.84 -22.89 1.83
CA GLY A 171 -4.53 -22.45 1.35
C GLY A 171 -4.43 -20.93 1.46
N LYS A 172 -4.38 -20.42 2.70
CA LYS A 172 -3.89 -19.05 2.89
C LYS A 172 -2.47 -19.03 2.33
N ASP A 173 -2.20 -18.18 1.35
CA ASP A 173 -0.86 -18.02 0.76
C ASP A 173 0.14 -17.74 1.88
N SER A 174 1.04 -18.69 2.16
CA SER A 174 1.98 -18.64 3.28
C SER A 174 2.86 -17.39 3.18
N GLY A 175 3.13 -16.89 1.98
CA GLY A 175 3.85 -15.65 1.74
C GLY A 175 3.11 -14.41 2.25
N VAL A 176 1.78 -14.34 2.03
CA VAL A 176 0.95 -13.22 2.49
C VAL A 176 0.80 -13.24 4.01
N ILE A 177 0.65 -14.42 4.63
CA ILE A 177 0.63 -14.57 6.09
C ILE A 177 1.98 -14.13 6.68
N THR A 178 3.08 -14.63 6.13
CA THR A 178 4.44 -14.29 6.60
C THR A 178 4.66 -12.77 6.54
N LEU A 179 4.24 -12.13 5.45
CA LEU A 179 4.33 -10.67 5.32
C LEU A 179 3.43 -9.95 6.33
N ALA A 180 2.21 -10.45 6.55
CA ALA A 180 1.28 -9.87 7.53
C ALA A 180 1.82 -9.96 8.96
N LEU A 181 2.50 -11.04 9.33
CA LEU A 181 3.15 -11.19 10.63
C LEU A 181 4.36 -10.26 10.79
N LYS A 182 5.15 -10.06 9.72
CA LYS A 182 6.32 -9.16 9.76
C LYS A 182 5.97 -7.66 9.75
N THR A 183 4.84 -7.29 9.13
CA THR A 183 4.46 -5.88 8.93
C THR A 183 4.30 -5.08 10.24
N PRO A 184 3.66 -5.61 11.31
CA PRO A 184 3.62 -5.01 12.66
C PRO A 184 4.97 -4.54 13.20
N GLY A 185 6.03 -5.34 13.04
CA GLY A 185 7.36 -4.99 13.53
C GLY A 185 8.15 -4.04 12.63
N ALA A 186 7.79 -3.96 11.34
CA ALA A 186 8.50 -3.15 10.35
C ALA A 186 7.88 -1.77 10.08
N PHE A 187 6.65 -1.54 10.56
CA PHE A 187 5.91 -0.31 10.33
C PHE A 187 5.66 0.43 11.65
N ASP A 188 5.71 1.77 11.63
CA ASP A 188 5.46 2.58 12.83
C ASP A 188 3.96 2.59 13.17
N PHE A 189 3.57 1.80 14.16
CA PHE A 189 2.22 1.76 14.73
C PHE A 189 2.09 2.52 16.05
N ASN A 190 3.02 3.44 16.40
CA ASN A 190 3.00 4.16 17.68
C ASN A 190 1.59 4.60 18.11
N GLY A 191 1.14 4.13 19.28
CA GLY A 191 -0.20 4.37 19.82
C GLY A 191 -1.26 3.31 19.47
N HIS A 192 -0.92 2.32 18.66
CA HIS A 192 -1.77 1.20 18.26
C HIS A 192 -1.04 -0.12 18.48
N THR A 193 -1.65 -1.04 19.23
CA THR A 193 -1.13 -2.39 19.41
C THR A 193 -2.00 -3.34 18.60
N LEU A 194 -1.36 -4.19 17.77
CA LEU A 194 -2.01 -5.40 17.29
C LEU A 194 -2.14 -6.33 18.51
N ASN A 195 -3.31 -6.95 18.69
CA ASN A 195 -3.50 -7.87 19.82
C ASN A 195 -2.48 -9.01 19.73
N GLU A 196 -1.67 -9.23 20.76
CA GLU A 196 -0.60 -10.26 20.81
C GLU A 196 -1.14 -11.67 20.48
N GLY A 197 -2.45 -11.91 20.70
CA GLY A 197 -3.12 -13.15 20.33
C GLY A 197 -3.26 -13.43 18.83
N CYS A 198 -2.95 -12.49 17.94
CA CYS A 198 -3.07 -12.69 16.48
C CYS A 198 -1.97 -13.60 15.91
N ALA A 199 -0.81 -13.70 16.56
CA ALA A 199 0.31 -14.54 16.11
C ALA A 199 0.24 -15.98 16.66
N LEU A 200 -0.46 -16.20 17.79
CA LEU A 200 -0.55 -17.50 18.46
C LEU A 200 -0.97 -18.66 17.54
N PRO A 201 -2.00 -18.52 16.67
CA PRO A 201 -2.42 -19.62 15.79
C PRO A 201 -1.37 -20.02 14.75
N TYR A 202 -0.36 -19.19 14.53
CA TYR A 202 0.65 -19.36 13.49
C TYR A 202 1.97 -19.95 14.01
N LEU A 203 2.11 -20.13 15.33
CA LEU A 203 3.28 -20.78 15.93
C LEU A 203 3.37 -22.28 15.59
N GLU A 204 2.22 -22.90 15.30
CA GLU A 204 2.09 -24.32 14.96
C GLU A 204 1.77 -24.53 13.45
N ASP A 205 1.96 -23.51 12.61
CA ASP A 205 1.69 -23.59 11.16
C ASP A 205 2.62 -24.60 10.47
N ASP A 206 2.15 -25.28 9.42
CA ASP A 206 2.95 -26.26 8.66
C ASP A 206 4.20 -25.63 8.02
N HIS A 207 4.12 -24.35 7.65
CA HIS A 207 5.17 -23.61 6.98
C HIS A 207 6.22 -23.05 7.96
N PRO A 208 7.52 -23.40 7.82
CA PRO A 208 8.56 -22.93 8.73
C PRO A 208 8.74 -21.41 8.70
N GLU A 209 8.56 -20.78 7.54
CA GLU A 209 8.63 -19.33 7.38
C GLU A 209 7.53 -18.58 8.18
N VAL A 210 6.33 -19.16 8.25
CA VAL A 210 5.20 -18.60 8.99
C VAL A 210 5.45 -18.73 10.49
N ARG A 211 5.90 -19.89 10.97
CA ARG A 211 6.26 -20.10 12.39
C ARG A 211 7.36 -19.14 12.84
N HIS A 212 8.40 -18.98 12.03
CA HIS A 212 9.49 -18.04 12.33
C HIS A 212 8.98 -16.59 12.41
N ALA A 213 8.14 -16.17 11.47
CA ALA A 213 7.57 -14.82 11.50
C ALA A 213 6.65 -14.60 12.72
N ALA A 214 5.83 -15.60 13.06
CA ALA A 214 4.96 -15.57 14.23
C ALA A 214 5.74 -15.45 15.54
N ALA A 215 6.87 -16.16 15.66
CA ALA A 215 7.73 -16.11 16.84
C ALA A 215 8.52 -14.80 17.01
N MET A 216 8.66 -14.00 15.94
CA MET A 216 9.38 -12.72 15.93
C MET A 216 8.46 -11.50 16.03
N THR A 217 7.15 -11.72 16.05
CA THR A 217 6.12 -10.68 16.17
C THR A 217 5.83 -10.41 17.64
#